data_AF-A0A7S3HPT2-F1
#
_entry.id   AF-A0A7S3HPT2-F1
#
_cell.length_a   1.000
_cell.length_b   1.000
_cell.length_c   1.000
_cell.angle_alpha   90.00
_cell.angle_beta   90.00
_cell.angle_gamma   90.00
#
_symmetry.space_group_name_H-M   'P 1'
#
loop_
_entity.id
_entity.type
_entity.pdbx_description
1 polymer ?
#
loop_
_entity_poly.entity_id
_entity_poly.type
_entity_poly.pdbx_seq_one_letter_code
_entity_poly.pdbx_strand_id
1 'polypeptide(L)'
;NGPVEFTFTTTKGRLLRVKGNGDRHERDFDGHRYETTLFPSPDGSSNAATYKISIYPTKAYYESFSSATPIVAAVGCGLLMLMCAAAFLLYDHYMQKAHEASVMVLATKRRFVRFISHEIRTPLNAVHLGLEALAAEVGRAIE
;
A
#
# COMPACT_ATOMS: atom_id res chain seq x y z
N ASN A 1 -23.10 39.66 45.03
CA ASN A 1 -23.00 38.19 44.90
C ASN A 1 -22.92 37.84 43.43
N GLY A 2 -21.75 37.44 42.95
CA GLY A 2 -21.57 36.97 41.57
C GLY A 2 -22.20 35.59 41.34
N PRO A 3 -22.25 35.11 40.09
CA PRO A 3 -22.72 33.76 39.79
C PRO A 3 -21.86 32.74 40.55
N VAL A 4 -22.52 31.78 41.21
CA VAL A 4 -21.84 30.68 41.89
C VAL A 4 -21.71 29.52 40.91
N GLU A 5 -20.48 29.19 40.54
CA GLU A 5 -20.17 28.12 39.61
C GLU A 5 -19.59 26.91 40.36
N PHE A 6 -19.94 25.70 39.91
CA PHE A 6 -19.44 24.45 40.46
C PHE A 6 -19.14 23.47 39.35
N THR A 7 -18.00 22.79 39.46
CA THR A 7 -17.59 21.77 38.50
C THR A 7 -17.73 20.37 39.09
N PHE A 8 -18.37 19.50 38.32
CA PHE A 8 -18.54 18.08 38.63
C PHE A 8 -17.92 17.23 37.52
N THR A 9 -17.33 16.10 37.87
CA THR A 9 -16.79 15.13 36.91
C THR A 9 -17.56 13.81 37.02
N THR A 10 -18.08 13.31 35.90
CA THR A 10 -18.73 11.99 35.83
C THR A 10 -17.74 10.93 35.35
N THR A 11 -17.65 9.81 36.07
CA THR A 11 -16.86 8.65 35.62
C THR A 11 -17.81 7.50 35.29
N LYS A 12 -17.80 7.04 34.03
CA LYS A 12 -18.53 5.84 33.56
C LYS A 12 -20.02 5.79 33.98
N GLY A 13 -20.69 6.94 33.94
CA GLY A 13 -22.14 7.05 34.15
C GLY A 13 -22.65 6.81 35.57
N ARG A 14 -21.77 6.72 36.59
CA ARG A 14 -22.20 6.31 37.95
C ARG A 14 -21.81 7.23 39.10
N LEU A 15 -20.82 8.10 38.98
CA LEU A 15 -20.35 8.93 40.10
C LEU A 15 -20.00 10.35 39.66
N LEU A 16 -20.73 11.33 40.20
CA LEU A 16 -20.38 12.75 40.14
C LEU A 16 -19.40 13.05 41.28
N ARG A 17 -18.13 13.27 40.93
CA ARG A 17 -17.12 13.77 41.88
C ARG A 17 -17.06 15.29 41.77
N VAL A 18 -17.15 15.98 42.91
CA VAL A 18 -17.04 17.44 42.96
C VAL A 18 -15.56 17.83 42.77
N LYS A 19 -15.27 18.64 41.74
CA LYS A 19 -13.91 19.16 41.48
C LYS A 19 -13.65 20.47 42.24
N GLY A 20 -14.71 21.16 42.64
CA GLY A 20 -14.70 22.36 43.48
C GLY A 20 -15.49 23.53 42.88
N ASN A 21 -15.40 24.68 43.53
CA ASN A 21 -16.02 25.93 43.08
C ASN A 21 -15.27 26.48 41.86
N GLY A 22 -16.03 27.16 40.99
CA GLY A 22 -15.56 27.72 39.73
C GLY A 22 -15.56 26.72 38.59
N ASP A 23 -15.29 27.23 37.39
CA ASP A 23 -15.09 26.43 36.21
C ASP A 23 -13.69 25.80 36.20
N ARG A 24 -13.62 24.49 36.46
CA ARG A 24 -12.38 23.71 36.57
C ARG A 24 -12.27 22.67 35.46
N HIS A 25 -12.93 22.86 34.32
CA HIS A 25 -12.73 21.98 33.18
C HIS A 25 -11.29 22.07 32.62
N GLU A 26 -10.98 21.17 31.70
CA GLU A 26 -9.70 21.16 30.99
C GLU A 26 -9.78 22.17 29.84
N ARG A 27 -8.87 23.14 29.80
CA ARG A 27 -8.89 24.28 28.86
C ARG A 27 -8.79 23.87 27.39
N ASP A 28 -8.21 22.71 27.14
CA ASP A 28 -8.06 22.15 25.79
C ASP A 28 -9.43 21.80 25.17
N PHE A 29 -10.50 21.73 25.98
CA PHE A 29 -11.85 21.38 25.55
C PHE A 29 -12.84 22.56 25.60
N ASP A 30 -12.36 23.80 25.75
CA ASP A 30 -13.20 25.02 25.70
C ASP A 30 -14.07 25.03 24.43
N GLY A 31 -13.52 24.59 23.30
CA GLY A 31 -14.22 24.52 22.01
C GLY A 31 -15.31 23.45 21.91
N HIS A 32 -15.39 22.54 22.90
CA HIS A 32 -16.40 21.49 22.99
C HIS A 32 -17.45 21.78 24.06
N ARG A 33 -17.56 23.03 24.51
CA ARG A 33 -18.58 23.46 25.48
C ARG A 33 -19.98 23.26 24.90
N TYR A 34 -20.78 22.46 25.58
CA TYR A 34 -22.22 22.41 25.37
C TYR A 34 -22.92 23.05 26.57
N GLU A 35 -23.62 24.16 26.34
CA GLU A 35 -24.33 24.89 27.38
C GLU A 35 -25.84 24.84 27.16
N THR A 36 -26.59 24.58 28.22
CA THR A 36 -28.05 24.69 28.20
C THR A 36 -28.58 25.29 29.51
N THR A 37 -29.78 25.87 29.45
CA THR A 37 -30.47 26.44 30.61
C THR A 37 -31.50 25.43 31.11
N LEU A 38 -31.37 24.99 32.37
CA LEU A 38 -32.20 23.91 32.93
C LEU A 38 -33.65 24.35 33.20
N PHE A 39 -33.83 25.63 33.57
CA PHE A 39 -35.13 26.20 33.88
C PHE A 39 -35.22 27.60 33.25
N PRO A 40 -35.69 27.72 32.00
CA PRO A 40 -36.02 29.03 31.45
C PRO A 40 -37.16 29.61 32.29
N SER A 41 -36.95 30.79 32.89
CA SER A 41 -37.92 31.40 33.79
C SER A 41 -39.23 31.65 33.02
N PRO A 42 -40.37 31.02 33.38
CA PRO A 42 -41.56 31.04 32.54
C PRO A 42 -42.18 32.42 32.40
N ASP A 43 -42.07 33.27 33.43
CA ASP A 43 -42.85 34.51 33.52
C ASP A 43 -42.10 35.61 34.29
N GLY A 44 -41.00 36.13 33.74
CA GLY A 44 -40.42 37.44 34.12
C GLY A 44 -40.19 37.72 35.61
N SER A 45 -40.26 36.70 36.47
CA SER A 45 -40.29 36.90 37.91
C SER A 45 -38.87 37.21 38.35
N SER A 46 -38.71 38.38 38.97
CA SER A 46 -37.42 38.99 39.32
C SER A 46 -36.59 38.16 40.32
N ASN A 47 -37.13 37.06 40.85
CA ASN A 47 -36.52 36.25 41.90
C ASN A 47 -36.24 34.79 41.48
N ALA A 48 -36.51 34.40 40.23
CA ALA A 48 -36.22 33.04 39.77
C ALA A 48 -34.72 32.89 39.41
N ALA A 49 -34.00 32.07 40.17
CA ALA A 49 -32.62 31.74 39.88
C ALA A 49 -32.52 30.98 38.55
N THR A 50 -31.77 31.54 37.59
CA THR A 50 -31.50 30.90 36.30
C THR A 50 -30.31 29.95 36.45
N TYR A 51 -30.53 28.66 36.22
CA TYR A 51 -29.47 27.64 36.27
C TYR A 51 -28.98 27.32 34.86
N LYS A 52 -27.68 27.52 34.63
CA LYS A 52 -26.98 27.09 33.41
C LYS A 52 -26.13 25.87 33.72
N ILE A 53 -26.14 24.89 32.83
CA ILE A 53 -25.25 23.74 32.87
C ILE A 53 -24.34 23.78 31.65
N SER A 54 -23.03 23.71 31.87
CA SER A 54 -22.03 23.56 30.81
C SER A 54 -21.40 22.18 30.94
N ILE A 55 -21.37 21.44 29.83
CA ILE A 55 -20.82 20.09 29.75
C ILE A 55 -19.62 20.14 28.81
N TYR A 56 -18.52 19.53 29.25
CA TYR A 56 -17.28 19.41 28.50
C TYR A 56 -16.84 17.94 28.47
N PRO A 57 -16.32 17.44 27.33
CA PRO A 57 -15.63 16.16 27.31
C PRO A 57 -14.34 16.26 28.13
N THR A 58 -13.94 15.15 28.75
CA THR A 58 -12.63 15.03 29.40
C THR A 58 -11.62 14.45 28.42
N LYS A 59 -10.32 14.71 28.62
CA LYS A 59 -9.27 14.09 27.81
C LYS A 59 -9.38 12.56 27.76
N ALA A 60 -9.61 11.92 28.91
CA ALA A 60 -9.78 10.48 28.98
C ALA A 60 -10.99 9.97 28.17
N TYR A 61 -12.07 10.74 28.13
CA TYR A 61 -13.22 10.42 27.27
C TYR A 61 -12.85 10.59 25.79
N TYR A 62 -12.24 11.71 25.42
CA TYR A 62 -11.86 11.98 24.03
C TYR A 62 -10.86 10.95 23.48
N GLU A 63 -9.83 10.61 24.26
CA GLU A 63 -8.84 9.58 23.91
C GLU A 63 -9.47 8.19 23.76
N SER A 64 -10.55 7.89 24.48
CA SER A 64 -11.26 6.61 24.30
C SER A 64 -11.98 6.48 22.96
N PHE A 65 -12.30 7.60 22.30
CA PHE A 65 -12.87 7.62 20.95
C PHE A 65 -11.81 7.87 19.86
N SER A 66 -10.65 8.41 20.22
CA SER A 66 -9.52 8.59 19.32
C SER A 66 -8.74 7.29 19.19
N SER A 67 -9.22 6.38 18.34
CA SER A 67 -8.51 5.12 18.06
C SER A 67 -7.50 5.31 16.93
N ALA A 68 -6.24 4.88 17.14
CA ALA A 68 -5.18 4.85 16.13
C ALA A 68 -5.30 3.68 15.14
N THR A 69 -6.33 2.84 15.27
CA THR A 69 -6.59 1.67 14.41
C THR A 69 -6.59 1.95 12.91
N PRO A 70 -7.17 3.05 12.36
CA PRO A 70 -7.16 3.27 10.92
C PRO A 70 -5.75 3.57 10.38
N ILE A 71 -4.90 4.25 11.17
CA ILE A 71 -3.52 4.56 10.78
C ILE A 71 -2.69 3.28 10.75
N VAL A 72 -2.81 2.45 11.79
CA VAL A 72 -2.10 1.16 11.85
C VAL A 72 -2.53 0.25 10.70
N ALA A 73 -3.84 0.18 10.42
CA ALA A 73 -4.36 -0.58 9.29
C ALA A 73 -3.85 -0.07 7.94
N ALA A 74 -3.85 1.25 7.73
CA ALA A 74 -3.34 1.86 6.50
C ALA A 74 -1.85 1.58 6.28
N VAL A 75 -1.03 1.69 7.32
CA VAL A 75 0.40 1.35 7.27
C VAL A 75 0.59 -0.14 6.97
N GLY A 76 -0.19 -1.02 7.61
CA GLY A 76 -0.16 -2.46 7.34
C GLY A 76 -0.48 -2.79 5.88
N CYS A 77 -1.57 -2.24 5.33
CA CYS A 77 -1.93 -2.42 3.93
C CYS A 77 -0.88 -1.87 2.96
N GLY A 78 -0.31 -0.70 3.27
CA GLY A 78 0.77 -0.10 2.46
C GLY A 78 2.02 -0.98 2.41
N LEU A 79 2.42 -1.55 3.55
CA LEU A 79 3.54 -2.48 3.62
C LEU A 79 3.29 -3.77 2.81
N LEU A 80 2.09 -4.33 2.89
CA LEU A 80 1.73 -5.52 2.10
C LEU A 80 1.78 -5.24 0.60
N MET A 81 1.26 -4.10 0.16
CA MET A 81 1.32 -3.68 -1.25
C MET A 81 2.76 -3.54 -1.74
N LEU A 82 3.63 -2.88 -0.94
CA LEU A 82 5.06 -2.73 -1.27
C LEU A 82 5.77 -4.07 -1.35
N MET A 83 5.49 -4.99 -0.43
CA MET A 83 6.05 -6.34 -0.44
C MET A 83 5.63 -7.12 -1.68
N CYS A 84 4.36 -7.08 -2.05
CA CYS A 84 3.86 -7.71 -3.28
C CYS A 84 4.54 -7.12 -4.51
N ALA A 85 4.62 -5.78 -4.62
CA ALA A 85 5.27 -5.11 -5.73
C ALA A 85 6.75 -5.51 -5.86
N ALA A 86 7.48 -5.56 -4.73
CA ALA A 86 8.87 -5.98 -4.70
C ALA A 86 9.04 -7.44 -5.18
N ALA A 87 8.15 -8.34 -4.75
CA ALA A 87 8.17 -9.74 -5.20
C ALA A 87 7.94 -9.86 -6.71
N PHE A 88 7.00 -9.09 -7.27
CA PHE A 88 6.76 -9.07 -8.72
C PHE A 88 7.94 -8.52 -9.50
N LEU A 89 8.55 -7.42 -9.06
CA LEU A 89 9.75 -6.85 -9.71
C LEU A 89 10.93 -7.83 -9.68
N LEU A 90 11.12 -8.50 -8.54
CA LEU A 90 12.17 -9.49 -8.40
C LEU A 90 11.93 -10.70 -9.31
N TYR A 91 10.68 -11.18 -9.37
CA TYR A 91 10.28 -12.25 -10.27
C TYR A 91 10.54 -11.87 -11.73
N ASP A 92 10.11 -10.68 -12.17
CA ASP A 92 10.30 -10.22 -13.54
C ASP A 92 11.79 -10.14 -13.90
N HIS A 93 12.63 -9.61 -12.99
CA HIS A 93 14.08 -9.56 -13.19
C HIS A 93 14.72 -10.95 -13.35
N TYR A 94 14.33 -11.92 -12.52
CA TYR A 94 14.82 -13.29 -12.66
C TYR A 94 14.32 -13.96 -13.94
N MET A 95 13.06 -13.70 -14.31
CA MET A 95 12.44 -14.26 -15.50
C MET A 95 13.07 -13.71 -16.78
N GLN A 96 13.37 -12.42 -16.83
CA GLN A 96 14.10 -11.80 -17.95
C GLN A 96 15.47 -12.43 -18.14
N LYS A 97 16.25 -12.61 -17.07
CA LYS A 97 17.55 -13.29 -17.13
C LYS A 97 17.45 -14.72 -17.66
N ALA A 98 16.45 -15.48 -17.20
CA ALA A 98 16.24 -16.85 -17.68
C ALA A 98 15.84 -16.88 -19.17
N HIS A 99 15.04 -15.91 -19.61
CA HIS A 99 14.65 -15.76 -21.00
C HIS A 99 15.84 -15.43 -21.90
N GLU A 100 16.67 -14.46 -21.51
CA GLU A 100 17.87 -14.07 -22.26
C GLU A 100 18.84 -15.23 -22.45
N ALA A 101 19.10 -16.01 -21.40
CA ALA A 101 19.93 -17.21 -21.49
C ALA A 101 19.37 -18.22 -22.50
N SER A 102 18.05 -18.45 -22.48
CA SER A 102 17.38 -19.37 -23.41
C SER A 102 17.47 -18.90 -24.86
N VAL A 103 17.26 -17.60 -25.09
CA VAL A 103 17.40 -16.99 -26.42
C VAL A 103 18.84 -17.09 -26.93
N MET A 104 19.84 -16.85 -26.07
CA MET A 104 21.26 -16.96 -26.42
C MET A 104 21.64 -18.41 -26.81
N VAL A 105 21.15 -19.41 -26.07
CA VAL A 105 21.37 -20.82 -26.40
C VAL A 105 20.77 -21.15 -27.77
N LEU A 106 19.54 -20.69 -28.04
CA LEU A 106 18.87 -20.94 -29.31
C LEU A 106 19.58 -20.25 -30.48
N ALA A 107 20.04 -19.02 -30.29
CA ALA A 107 20.82 -18.26 -31.27
C ALA A 107 22.14 -18.96 -31.60
N THR A 108 22.85 -19.45 -30.57
CA THR A 108 24.10 -20.20 -30.72
C THR A 108 23.87 -21.51 -31.49
N LYS A 109 22.81 -22.26 -31.16
CA LYS A 109 22.43 -23.49 -31.88
C LYS A 109 22.14 -23.20 -33.36
N ARG A 110 21.37 -22.15 -33.68
CA ARG A 110 21.09 -21.75 -35.06
C ARG A 110 22.38 -21.40 -35.81
N ARG A 111 23.31 -20.69 -35.17
CA ARG A 111 24.59 -20.32 -35.77
C ARG A 111 25.46 -21.54 -36.04
N PHE A 112 25.50 -22.50 -35.10
CA PHE A 112 26.21 -23.76 -35.27
C PHE A 112 25.66 -24.57 -36.45
N VAL A 113 24.34 -24.75 -36.53
CA VAL A 113 23.72 -25.46 -37.66
C VAL A 113 24.05 -24.79 -38.98
N ARG A 114 23.95 -23.46 -39.05
CA ARG A 114 24.32 -22.70 -40.26
C ARG A 114 25.78 -22.94 -40.64
N PHE A 115 26.69 -22.92 -39.66
CA PHE A 115 28.11 -23.16 -39.89
C PHE A 115 28.35 -24.57 -40.44
N ILE A 116 27.82 -25.61 -39.78
CA ILE A 116 27.94 -27.00 -40.22
C ILE A 116 27.36 -27.19 -41.63
N SER A 117 26.19 -26.60 -41.93
CA SER A 117 25.62 -26.68 -43.28
C SER A 117 26.52 -26.05 -44.34
N HIS A 118 27.20 -24.96 -44.02
CA HIS A 118 28.12 -24.31 -44.96
C HIS A 118 29.41 -25.12 -45.16
N GLU A 119 29.98 -25.63 -44.07
CA GLU A 119 31.18 -26.47 -44.09
C GLU A 119 30.95 -27.82 -44.80
N ILE A 120 29.74 -28.38 -44.75
CA ILE A 120 29.41 -29.63 -45.47
C ILE A 120 29.13 -29.37 -46.96
N ARG A 121 28.46 -28.25 -47.30
CA ARG A 121 28.07 -27.97 -48.68
C ARG A 121 29.27 -27.82 -49.62
N THR A 122 30.33 -27.16 -49.17
CA THR A 122 31.53 -26.89 -49.99
C THR A 122 32.25 -28.17 -50.45
N PRO A 123 32.64 -29.11 -49.56
CA PRO A 123 33.26 -30.36 -49.98
C PRO A 123 32.28 -31.25 -50.74
N LEU A 124 30.99 -31.27 -50.37
CA LEU A 124 29.98 -32.04 -51.10
C LEU A 124 29.85 -31.57 -52.55
N ASN A 125 29.83 -30.25 -52.77
CA ASN A 125 29.80 -29.67 -54.11
C ASN A 125 31.07 -29.98 -54.90
N ALA A 126 32.24 -29.96 -54.25
CA ALA A 126 33.49 -30.36 -54.87
C ALA A 126 33.50 -31.85 -55.29
N VAL A 127 32.96 -32.75 -54.45
CA VAL A 127 32.79 -34.17 -54.78
C VAL A 127 31.82 -34.35 -55.95
N HIS A 128 30.72 -33.60 -55.97
CA HIS A 128 29.75 -33.66 -57.07
C HIS A 128 30.37 -33.24 -58.41
N LEU A 129 31.07 -32.10 -58.44
CA LEU A 129 31.81 -31.64 -59.62
C LEU A 129 32.88 -32.64 -60.06
N GLY A 130 33.59 -33.26 -59.12
CA GLY A 130 34.60 -34.28 -59.41
C GLY A 130 33.99 -35.55 -60.03
N LEU A 131 32.84 -36.00 -59.53
CA LEU A 131 32.11 -37.15 -60.07
C LEU A 131 31.59 -36.88 -61.49
N GLU A 132 31.06 -35.67 -61.75
CA GLU A 132 30.62 -35.27 -63.10
C GLU A 132 31.78 -35.26 -64.10
N ALA A 133 32.96 -34.76 -63.69
CA ALA A 133 34.14 -34.77 -64.54
C ALA A 133 34.59 -36.21 -64.89
N LEU A 134 34.64 -37.10 -63.90
CA LEU A 134 34.97 -38.52 -64.11
C LEU A 134 33.95 -39.21 -65.03
N ALA A 135 32.66 -38.96 -64.84
CA ALA A 135 31.61 -39.53 -65.68
C ALA A 135 31.75 -39.07 -67.15
N ALA A 136 32.07 -37.80 -67.37
CA ALA A 136 32.31 -37.27 -68.71
C ALA A 136 33.54 -37.90 -69.39
N GLU A 137 34.61 -38.16 -68.63
CA GLU A 137 35.84 -38.76 -69.16
C GLU A 137 35.68 -40.24 -69.48
N VAL A 138 34.99 -41.00 -68.61
CA VAL A 138 34.61 -42.39 -68.89
C VAL A 138 33.70 -42.48 -70.12
N GLY A 139 32.74 -41.56 -70.26
CA GLY A 139 31.88 -41.49 -71.45
C GLY A 139 32.68 -41.29 -72.74
N ARG A 140 33.68 -40.40 -72.73
CA ARG A 140 34.58 -40.17 -73.87
C ARG A 140 35.52 -41.35 -74.17
N ALA A 141 35.85 -42.18 -73.19
CA ALA A 141 36.75 -43.31 -73.37
C ALA A 141 36.06 -44.57 -73.96
N ILE A 142 34.72 -44.57 -74.00
CA ILE A 142 33.90 -45.68 -74.50
C ILE A 142 33.43 -45.44 -75.95
N GLU A 143 33.47 -44.19 -76.43
CA GLU A 143 33.30 -43.82 -77.85
C GLU A 143 34.61 -43.95 -78.64
#